data_AF-A0A8X6RG76-F1
#
_entry.id   AF-A0A8X6RG76-F1
#
_cell.length_a   1.000
_cell.length_b   1.000
_cell.length_c   1.000
_cell.angle_alpha   90.00
_cell.angle_beta   90.00
_cell.angle_gamma   90.00
#
_symmetry.space_group_name_H-M   'P 1'
#
loop_
_entity.id
_entity.type
_entity.pdbx_description
1 polymer ?
#
loop_
_entity_poly.entity_id
_entity_poly.type
_entity_poly.pdbx_seq_one_letter_code
_entity_poly.pdbx_strand_id
1 'polypeptide(L)'
;MELAERKRRDEMDFELQKKRIELKEGNENEVKVPGQIKIDLHKLIPKFDSKSDDISLFLISFERQAKILNLPKICWVTHLISILPSEIVGLIAREPEKDAADYEFVKKLLLQRFKLSPEKFRQLFVKHQKNPDGTWKDFYYEIRNFCEEWLNGLDIQTFEDLKDLLITDQMKKKVPTKVRHNKQA
;
A
#
# COMPACT_ATOMS: atom_id res chain seq x y z
N MET A 1 35.08 33.60 -55.47
CA MET A 1 33.88 34.13 -54.78
C MET A 1 32.91 32.99 -54.44
N GLU A 2 32.54 32.14 -55.41
CA GLU A 2 31.67 30.96 -55.21
C GLU A 2 32.12 29.96 -54.14
N LEU A 3 33.43 29.70 -54.01
CA LEU A 3 33.94 28.73 -53.01
C LEU A 3 33.71 29.20 -51.56
N ALA A 4 33.75 30.51 -51.32
CA ALA A 4 33.50 31.09 -50.01
C ALA A 4 32.00 31.06 -49.66
N GLU A 5 31.14 31.24 -50.66
CA GLU A 5 29.69 31.12 -50.49
C GLU A 5 29.26 29.67 -50.25
N ARG A 6 29.94 28.71 -50.89
CA ARG A 6 29.70 27.28 -50.66
C ARG A 6 30.07 26.87 -49.24
N LYS A 7 31.26 27.28 -48.76
CA LYS A 7 31.67 27.05 -47.36
C LYS A 7 30.70 27.64 -46.34
N ARG A 8 30.22 28.86 -46.55
CA ARG A 8 29.22 29.49 -45.67
C ARG A 8 27.88 28.73 -45.66
N ARG A 9 27.50 28.16 -46.79
CA ARG A 9 26.27 27.35 -46.92
C ARG A 9 26.41 26.03 -46.17
N ASP A 10 27.55 25.37 -46.32
CA ASP A 10 27.86 24.11 -45.63
C ASP A 10 27.98 24.31 -44.11
N GLU A 11 28.58 25.42 -43.65
CA GLU A 11 28.65 25.79 -42.22
C GLU A 11 27.27 26.07 -41.62
N MET A 12 26.40 26.76 -42.36
CA MET A 12 25.03 27.06 -41.93
C MET A 12 24.17 25.80 -41.85
N ASP A 13 24.31 24.87 -42.80
CA ASP A 13 23.63 23.57 -42.78
C ASP A 13 24.13 22.70 -41.61
N PHE A 14 25.43 22.72 -41.32
CA PHE A 14 26.00 22.01 -40.17
C PHE A 14 25.48 22.56 -38.84
N GLU A 15 25.40 23.89 -38.67
CA GLU A 15 24.80 24.50 -37.48
C GLU A 15 23.31 24.15 -37.34
N LEU A 16 22.56 24.14 -38.45
CA LEU A 16 21.14 23.76 -38.46
C LEU A 16 20.94 22.31 -38.03
N GLN A 17 21.78 21.39 -38.50
CA GLN A 17 21.75 19.99 -38.09
C GLN A 17 22.14 19.82 -36.62
N LYS A 18 23.18 20.52 -36.16
CA LYS A 18 23.60 20.50 -34.76
C LYS A 18 22.48 20.98 -33.83
N LYS A 19 21.84 22.12 -34.14
CA LYS A 19 20.69 22.62 -33.37
C LYS A 19 19.51 21.64 -33.39
N ARG A 20 19.27 20.94 -34.51
CA ARG A 20 18.17 19.97 -34.63
C ARG A 20 18.43 18.69 -33.82
N ILE A 21 19.69 18.28 -33.70
CA ILE A 21 20.12 17.17 -32.84
C ILE A 21 20.03 17.59 -31.38
N GLU A 22 20.52 18.78 -30.99
CA GLU A 22 20.38 19.32 -29.62
C GLU A 22 18.90 19.46 -29.19
N LEU A 23 18.01 19.89 -30.10
CA LEU A 23 16.55 19.93 -29.87
C LEU A 23 15.91 18.55 -29.75
N LYS A 24 16.50 17.50 -30.36
CA LYS A 24 16.02 16.12 -30.25
C LYS A 24 16.59 15.42 -29.00
N GLU A 25 17.86 15.62 -28.69
CA GLU A 25 18.53 15.08 -27.49
C GLU A 25 18.03 15.77 -26.21
N GLY A 26 17.58 17.02 -26.29
CA GLY A 26 16.88 17.70 -25.20
C GLY A 26 15.45 17.20 -24.93
N ASN A 27 14.94 16.23 -25.70
CA ASN A 27 13.53 15.81 -25.64
C ASN A 27 13.33 14.29 -25.53
N GLU A 28 14.35 13.52 -25.16
CA GLU A 28 14.18 12.10 -24.85
C GLU A 28 13.82 11.79 -23.39
N ASN A 29 13.90 12.74 -22.45
CA ASN A 29 13.24 12.63 -21.14
C ASN A 29 13.12 14.00 -20.47
N GLU A 30 11.88 14.47 -20.30
CA GLU A 30 11.38 15.59 -19.48
C GLU A 30 10.68 16.68 -20.31
N VAL A 31 9.39 16.47 -20.55
CA VAL A 31 8.44 17.58 -20.66
C VAL A 31 8.50 18.35 -19.34
N LYS A 32 9.38 19.35 -19.22
CA LYS A 32 9.35 20.31 -18.13
C LYS A 32 8.16 21.23 -18.35
N VAL A 33 7.00 20.79 -17.89
CA VAL A 33 5.86 21.67 -17.64
C VAL A 33 6.31 22.66 -16.56
N PRO A 34 6.41 23.97 -16.85
CA PRO A 34 6.74 24.97 -15.85
C PRO A 34 5.62 24.99 -14.80
N GLY A 35 5.91 24.54 -13.58
CA GLY A 35 4.94 24.51 -12.48
C GLY A 35 4.62 23.13 -11.89
N GLN A 36 5.34 22.06 -12.24
CA GLN A 36 5.24 20.81 -11.46
C GLN A 36 5.92 21.00 -10.10
N ILE A 37 5.12 21.36 -9.10
CA ILE A 37 5.45 21.10 -7.71
C ILE A 37 5.73 19.58 -7.63
N LYS A 38 6.99 19.17 -7.41
CA LYS A 38 7.32 17.77 -7.09
C LYS A 38 6.75 17.49 -5.69
N ILE A 39 5.45 17.24 -5.63
CA ILE A 39 4.79 16.89 -4.39
C ILE A 39 5.22 15.47 -4.06
N ASP A 40 5.89 15.33 -2.92
CA ASP A 40 6.33 14.04 -2.41
C ASP A 40 5.10 13.23 -1.95
N LEU A 41 4.95 12.01 -2.48
CA LEU A 41 3.86 11.10 -2.12
C LEU A 41 3.82 10.85 -0.61
N HIS A 42 4.98 10.85 0.06
CA HIS A 42 5.11 10.65 1.50
C HIS A 42 4.52 11.80 2.34
N LYS A 43 4.28 12.96 1.73
CA LYS A 43 3.59 14.10 2.36
C LYS A 43 2.08 14.07 2.12
N LEU A 44 1.63 13.38 1.09
CA LEU A 44 0.22 13.31 0.70
C LEU A 44 -0.53 12.15 1.34
N ILE A 45 0.18 11.07 1.67
CA ILE A 45 -0.40 9.87 2.25
C ILE A 45 0.21 9.66 3.64
N PRO A 46 -0.61 9.61 4.71
CA PRO A 46 -0.12 9.25 6.03
C PRO A 46 0.43 7.82 6.02
N LYS A 47 1.35 7.52 6.94
CA LYS A 47 1.82 6.14 7.12
C LYS A 47 0.65 5.25 7.51
N PHE A 48 0.62 4.04 6.95
CA PHE A 48 -0.40 3.06 7.28
C PHE A 48 -0.24 2.57 8.72
N ASP A 49 -1.32 2.57 9.50
CA ASP A 49 -1.40 1.92 10.80
C ASP A 49 -2.16 0.60 10.69
N SER A 50 -1.44 -0.51 10.88
CA SER A 50 -2.00 -1.86 10.83
C SER A 50 -3.10 -2.12 11.90
N LYS A 51 -3.21 -1.28 12.93
CA LYS A 51 -4.17 -1.39 14.03
C LYS A 51 -5.47 -0.60 13.82
N SER A 52 -5.45 0.54 13.13
CA SER A 52 -6.64 1.36 12.89
C SER A 52 -7.10 1.38 11.45
N ASP A 53 -6.17 1.24 10.49
CA ASP A 53 -6.47 1.59 9.10
C ASP A 53 -7.03 0.40 8.31
N ASP A 54 -7.92 0.71 7.37
CA ASP A 54 -8.42 -0.23 6.37
C ASP A 54 -7.42 -0.29 5.20
N ILE A 55 -6.82 -1.46 4.97
CA ILE A 55 -5.84 -1.67 3.90
C ILE A 55 -6.42 -1.37 2.52
N SER A 56 -7.72 -1.64 2.30
CA SER A 56 -8.36 -1.55 1.01
C SER A 56 -8.54 -0.09 0.67
N LEU A 57 -9.03 0.70 1.62
CA LEU A 57 -9.16 2.15 1.48
C LEU A 57 -7.80 2.84 1.36
N PHE A 58 -6.81 2.37 2.12
CA PHE A 58 -5.43 2.86 2.05
C PHE A 58 -4.83 2.63 0.65
N LEU A 59 -4.91 1.42 0.12
CA LEU A 59 -4.39 1.09 -1.22
C LEU A 59 -5.13 1.87 -2.32
N ILE A 60 -6.45 2.05 -2.22
CA ILE A 60 -7.20 2.90 -3.16
C ILE A 60 -6.69 4.35 -3.13
N SER A 61 -6.44 4.90 -1.94
CA SER A 61 -5.91 6.24 -1.77
C SER A 61 -4.51 6.37 -2.35
N PHE A 62 -3.65 5.39 -2.09
CA PHE A 62 -2.33 5.29 -2.68
C PHE A 62 -2.36 5.28 -4.22
N GLU A 63 -3.18 4.43 -4.82
CA GLU A 63 -3.31 4.33 -6.27
C GLU A 63 -3.79 5.64 -6.89
N ARG A 64 -4.73 6.33 -6.25
CA ARG A 64 -5.22 7.64 -6.72
C ARG A 64 -4.10 8.67 -6.72
N GLN A 65 -3.34 8.78 -5.63
CA GLN A 65 -2.25 9.76 -5.55
C GLN A 65 -1.10 9.42 -6.50
N ALA A 66 -0.72 8.14 -6.61
CA ALA A 66 0.30 7.69 -7.55
C ALA A 66 -0.09 8.01 -9.01
N LYS A 67 -1.38 7.87 -9.36
CA LYS A 67 -1.92 8.26 -10.66
C LYS A 67 -1.92 9.79 -10.86
N ILE A 68 -2.34 10.56 -9.86
CA ILE A 68 -2.33 12.04 -9.91
C ILE A 68 -0.91 12.56 -10.16
N LEU A 69 0.08 11.94 -9.53
CA LEU A 69 1.51 12.27 -9.69
C LEU A 69 2.16 11.62 -10.93
N ASN A 70 1.40 10.85 -11.73
CA ASN A 70 1.90 10.11 -12.90
C ASN A 70 3.13 9.24 -12.61
N LEU A 71 3.16 8.59 -11.43
CA LEU A 71 4.28 7.73 -11.05
C LEU A 71 4.34 6.49 -11.95
N PRO A 72 5.53 6.14 -12.50
CA PRO A 72 5.72 4.87 -13.20
C PRO A 72 5.38 3.69 -12.30
N LYS A 73 4.60 2.72 -12.81
CA LYS A 73 4.09 1.58 -12.03
C LYS A 73 5.21 0.73 -11.39
N ILE A 74 6.38 0.68 -12.04
CA ILE A 74 7.58 0.01 -11.54
C ILE A 74 8.11 0.61 -10.21
N CYS A 75 7.81 1.88 -9.92
CA CYS A 75 8.22 2.53 -8.68
C CYS A 75 7.18 2.40 -7.55
N TRP A 76 5.97 1.90 -7.84
CA TRP A 76 4.86 1.94 -6.89
C TRP A 76 5.15 1.12 -5.63
N VAL A 77 5.74 -0.07 -5.77
CA VAL A 77 6.05 -0.90 -4.59
C VAL A 77 7.09 -0.24 -3.70
N THR A 78 8.13 0.38 -4.28
CA THR A 78 9.15 1.11 -3.51
C THR A 78 8.54 2.23 -2.67
N HIS A 79 7.64 3.03 -3.25
CA HIS A 79 6.94 4.07 -2.52
C HIS A 79 5.96 3.52 -1.48
N LEU A 80 5.27 2.42 -1.79
CA LEU A 80 4.36 1.75 -0.87
C LEU A 80 5.13 1.24 0.37
N ILE A 81 6.28 0.61 0.18
CA ILE A 81 7.12 0.07 1.28
C ILE A 81 7.50 1.16 2.28
N SER A 82 7.87 2.35 1.82
CA SER A 82 8.28 3.45 2.71
C SER A 82 7.19 4.03 3.60
N ILE A 83 5.91 3.77 3.28
CA ILE A 83 4.75 4.24 4.07
C ILE A 83 4.06 3.09 4.84
N LEU A 84 4.57 1.86 4.71
CA LEU A 84 4.06 0.69 5.44
C LEU A 84 4.87 0.44 6.73
N PRO A 85 4.24 -0.13 7.77
CA PRO A 85 4.94 -0.63 8.95
C PRO A 85 5.94 -1.74 8.62
N SER A 86 7.00 -1.83 9.42
CA SER A 86 8.06 -2.82 9.23
C SER A 86 7.55 -4.27 9.22
N GLU A 87 6.52 -4.60 10.01
CA GLU A 87 5.96 -5.95 10.01
C GLU A 87 5.36 -6.34 8.65
N ILE A 88 4.83 -5.36 7.89
CA ILE A 88 4.18 -5.58 6.60
C ILE A 88 5.21 -5.61 5.49
N VAL A 89 6.22 -4.75 5.56
CA VAL A 89 7.38 -4.81 4.67
C VAL A 89 8.05 -6.18 4.77
N GLY A 90 8.15 -6.74 5.97
CA GLY A 90 8.66 -8.10 6.20
C GLY A 90 7.82 -9.22 5.56
N LEU A 91 6.54 -9.00 5.26
CA LEU A 91 5.72 -9.96 4.51
C LEU A 91 6.07 -9.93 3.02
N ILE A 92 6.23 -8.73 2.46
CA ILE A 92 6.60 -8.54 1.05
C ILE A 92 8.00 -9.10 0.78
N ALA A 93 8.95 -8.87 1.69
CA ALA A 93 10.33 -9.31 1.55
C ALA A 93 10.54 -10.85 1.56
N ARG A 94 9.52 -11.63 1.92
CA ARG A 94 9.57 -13.10 1.90
C ARG A 94 9.22 -13.70 0.54
N GLU A 95 8.60 -12.90 -0.31
CA GLU A 95 8.19 -13.31 -1.65
C GLU A 95 9.38 -13.20 -2.62
N PRO A 96 9.38 -13.95 -3.73
CA PRO A 96 10.43 -13.84 -4.74
C PRO A 96 10.59 -12.41 -5.24
N GLU A 97 11.82 -11.99 -5.58
CA GLU A 97 12.12 -10.61 -6.02
C GLU A 97 11.17 -10.10 -7.13
N LYS A 98 10.87 -10.98 -8.09
CA LYS A 98 9.92 -10.69 -9.18
C LYS A 98 8.53 -10.32 -8.66
N ASP A 99 8.02 -11.07 -7.68
CA ASP A 99 6.68 -10.90 -7.14
C ASP A 99 6.65 -9.74 -6.12
N ALA A 100 7.71 -9.58 -5.33
CA ALA A 100 7.90 -8.47 -4.41
C ALA A 100 8.05 -7.12 -5.14
N ALA A 101 8.47 -7.11 -6.41
CA ALA A 101 8.51 -5.91 -7.24
C ALA A 101 7.20 -5.63 -8.01
N ASP A 102 6.29 -6.60 -8.11
CA ASP A 102 5.02 -6.46 -8.81
C ASP A 102 3.93 -5.90 -7.89
N TYR A 103 3.50 -4.66 -8.18
CA TYR A 103 2.43 -4.00 -7.42
C TYR A 103 1.12 -4.81 -7.39
N GLU A 104 0.72 -5.46 -8.48
CA GLU A 104 -0.55 -6.20 -8.50
C GLU A 104 -0.48 -7.45 -7.61
N PHE A 105 0.68 -8.10 -7.60
CA PHE A 105 0.94 -9.21 -6.68
C PHE A 105 0.94 -8.72 -5.23
N VAL A 106 1.71 -7.66 -4.91
CA VAL A 106 1.79 -7.09 -3.56
C VAL A 106 0.42 -6.60 -3.09
N LYS A 107 -0.36 -5.94 -3.94
CA LYS A 107 -1.74 -5.55 -3.64
C LYS A 107 -2.60 -6.75 -3.26
N LYS A 108 -2.56 -7.83 -4.05
CA LYS A 108 -3.31 -9.06 -3.74
C LYS A 108 -2.84 -9.68 -2.43
N LEU A 109 -1.54 -9.77 -2.20
CA LEU A 109 -0.95 -10.27 -0.96
C LEU A 109 -1.43 -9.46 0.25
N LEU A 110 -1.33 -8.13 0.18
CA LEU A 110 -1.77 -7.24 1.25
C LEU A 110 -3.28 -7.37 1.47
N LEU A 111 -4.08 -7.32 0.41
CA LEU A 111 -5.53 -7.53 0.51
C LEU A 111 -5.87 -8.91 1.06
N GLN A 112 -5.14 -9.99 0.75
CA GLN A 112 -5.37 -11.31 1.35
C GLN A 112 -4.98 -11.35 2.83
N ARG A 113 -3.87 -10.71 3.19
CA ARG A 113 -3.37 -10.67 4.58
C ARG A 113 -4.24 -9.82 5.50
N PHE A 114 -4.82 -8.75 4.96
CA PHE A 114 -5.59 -7.76 5.69
C PHE A 114 -7.09 -7.78 5.37
N LYS A 115 -7.55 -8.60 4.41
CA LYS A 115 -8.96 -9.00 4.28
C LYS A 115 -9.36 -9.48 5.66
N LEU A 116 -10.15 -8.64 6.32
CA LEU A 116 -10.36 -8.57 7.75
C LEU A 116 -10.26 -9.95 8.37
N SER A 117 -9.04 -10.27 8.85
CA SER A 117 -8.86 -11.57 9.49
C SER A 117 -9.84 -11.60 10.66
N PRO A 118 -10.37 -12.76 11.00
CA PRO A 118 -11.29 -12.86 12.13
C PRO A 118 -10.68 -12.24 13.41
N GLU A 119 -9.35 -12.30 13.52
CA GLU A 119 -8.58 -11.66 14.58
C GLU A 119 -8.70 -10.12 14.61
N LYS A 120 -8.85 -9.44 13.47
CA LYS A 120 -9.04 -7.98 13.40
C LYS A 120 -10.43 -7.60 13.91
N PHE A 121 -11.47 -8.33 13.50
CA PHE A 121 -12.81 -8.15 14.03
C PHE A 121 -12.90 -8.47 15.52
N ARG A 122 -12.18 -9.50 16.00
CA ARG A 122 -12.01 -9.76 17.43
C ARG A 122 -11.40 -8.57 18.17
N GLN A 123 -10.36 -7.96 17.61
CA GLN A 123 -9.72 -6.80 18.23
C GLN A 123 -10.63 -5.58 18.27
N LEU A 124 -11.39 -5.33 17.19
CA LEU A 124 -12.40 -4.27 17.17
C LEU A 124 -13.48 -4.56 18.23
N PHE A 125 -14.03 -5.77 18.26
CA PHE A 125 -15.00 -6.19 19.27
C PHE A 125 -14.52 -5.95 20.72
N VAL A 126 -13.25 -6.24 21.02
CA VAL A 126 -12.68 -6.10 22.38
C VAL A 126 -12.28 -4.67 22.73
N LYS A 127 -11.73 -3.91 21.78
CA LYS A 127 -11.10 -2.61 22.04
C LYS A 127 -11.97 -1.42 21.66
N HIS A 128 -13.04 -1.62 20.88
CA HIS A 128 -13.88 -0.53 20.39
C HIS A 128 -14.55 0.19 21.55
N GLN A 129 -14.54 1.52 21.48
CA GLN A 129 -15.12 2.40 22.48
C GLN A 129 -16.24 3.20 21.84
N LYS A 130 -17.27 3.49 22.64
CA LYS A 130 -18.39 4.28 22.16
C LYS A 130 -17.90 5.68 21.75
N ASN A 131 -18.23 6.09 20.53
CA ASN A 131 -18.01 7.46 20.08
C ASN A 131 -18.74 8.45 21.01
N PRO A 132 -18.08 9.55 21.46
CA PRO A 132 -18.69 10.53 22.36
C PRO A 132 -20.02 11.06 21.82
N ASP A 133 -20.05 11.35 20.52
CA ASP A 133 -21.19 11.93 19.81
C ASP A 133 -22.19 10.89 19.28
N GLY A 134 -21.85 9.59 19.33
CA GLY A 134 -22.70 8.50 18.84
C GLY A 134 -23.76 8.05 19.84
N THR A 135 -24.83 7.41 19.36
CA THR A 135 -25.83 6.82 20.26
C THR A 135 -25.39 5.45 20.78
N TRP A 136 -25.97 5.00 21.90
CA TRP A 136 -25.77 3.63 22.38
C TRP A 136 -26.27 2.57 21.39
N LYS A 137 -27.28 2.92 20.59
CA LYS A 137 -27.84 2.05 19.57
C LYS A 137 -26.84 1.80 18.44
N ASP A 138 -26.17 2.85 17.98
CA ASP A 138 -25.13 2.76 16.95
C ASP A 138 -23.95 1.94 17.46
N PHE A 139 -23.50 2.22 18.69
CA PHE A 139 -22.42 1.45 19.31
C PHE A 139 -22.76 -0.04 19.45
N TYR A 140 -24.00 -0.37 19.83
CA TYR A 140 -24.45 -1.76 19.86
C TYR A 140 -24.37 -2.43 18.48
N TYR A 141 -24.84 -1.75 17.42
CA TYR A 141 -24.78 -2.29 16.07
C TYR A 141 -23.35 -2.48 15.58
N GLU A 142 -22.45 -1.54 15.88
CA GLU A 142 -21.03 -1.64 15.54
C GLU A 142 -20.38 -2.86 16.23
N ILE A 143 -20.56 -2.99 17.55
CA ILE A 143 -20.04 -4.12 18.33
C ILE A 143 -20.62 -5.45 17.84
N ARG A 144 -21.93 -5.48 17.56
CA ARG A 144 -22.60 -6.67 17.03
C ARG A 144 -22.03 -7.07 15.68
N ASN A 145 -21.87 -6.12 14.77
CA ASN A 145 -21.31 -6.35 13.45
C ASN A 145 -19.87 -6.90 13.54
N PHE A 146 -19.04 -6.33 14.41
CA PHE A 146 -17.69 -6.87 14.64
C PHE A 146 -17.71 -8.29 15.19
N CYS A 147 -18.66 -8.62 16.07
CA CYS A 147 -18.81 -9.98 16.58
C CYS A 147 -19.24 -10.95 15.47
N GLU A 148 -20.27 -10.61 14.70
CA GLU A 148 -20.79 -11.45 13.62
C GLU A 148 -19.73 -11.71 12.55
N GLU A 149 -19.02 -10.67 12.11
CA GLU A 149 -17.94 -10.81 11.14
C GLU A 149 -16.73 -11.60 11.69
N TRP A 150 -16.43 -11.49 12.99
CA TRP A 150 -15.42 -12.33 13.64
C TRP A 150 -15.81 -13.81 13.61
N LEU A 151 -17.04 -14.14 14.01
CA LEU A 151 -17.52 -15.52 14.05
C LEU A 151 -17.63 -16.13 12.66
N ASN A 152 -18.18 -15.37 11.69
CA ASN A 152 -18.29 -15.78 10.30
C ASN A 152 -16.92 -16.06 9.68
N GLY A 153 -15.93 -15.21 9.97
CA GLY A 153 -14.58 -15.40 9.44
C GLY A 153 -13.85 -16.63 10.01
N LEU A 154 -14.27 -17.15 11.16
CA LEU A 154 -13.77 -18.39 11.76
C LEU A 154 -14.63 -19.62 11.43
N ASP A 155 -15.68 -19.45 10.62
CA ASP A 155 -16.66 -20.49 10.30
C ASP A 155 -17.29 -21.13 11.56
N ILE A 156 -17.59 -20.31 12.57
CA ILE A 156 -18.26 -20.73 13.80
C ILE A 156 -19.75 -20.91 13.51
N GLN A 157 -20.22 -22.15 13.47
CA GLN A 157 -21.61 -22.45 13.12
C GLN A 157 -22.45 -22.94 14.30
N THR A 158 -21.81 -23.52 15.33
CA THR A 158 -22.51 -24.10 16.48
C THR A 158 -22.17 -23.41 17.80
N PHE A 159 -23.02 -23.63 18.80
CA PHE A 159 -22.75 -23.18 20.17
C PHE A 159 -21.51 -23.86 20.78
N GLU A 160 -21.21 -25.10 20.37
CA GLU A 160 -19.98 -25.80 20.79
C GLU A 160 -18.74 -25.10 20.23
N ASP A 161 -18.73 -24.77 18.94
CA ASP A 161 -17.62 -24.04 18.30
C ASP A 161 -17.35 -22.69 19.00
N LEU A 162 -18.42 -21.99 19.40
CA LEU A 162 -18.31 -20.75 20.15
C LEU A 162 -17.69 -20.97 21.55
N LYS A 163 -18.08 -22.03 22.26
CA LYS A 163 -17.49 -22.36 23.57
C LYS A 163 -16.00 -22.67 23.43
N ASP A 164 -15.62 -23.48 22.44
CA ASP A 164 -14.23 -23.83 22.18
C ASP A 164 -13.40 -22.61 21.80
N LEU A 165 -13.97 -21.70 21.00
CA LEU A 165 -13.35 -20.41 20.68
C LEU A 165 -13.09 -19.56 21.93
N LEU A 166 -14.09 -19.43 22.81
CA LEU A 166 -13.96 -18.66 24.05
C LEU A 166 -12.91 -19.27 24.99
N ILE A 167 -12.89 -20.59 25.14
CA ILE A 167 -11.86 -21.31 25.93
C ILE A 167 -10.47 -21.06 25.34
N THR A 168 -10.32 -21.21 24.02
CA THR A 168 -9.06 -20.99 23.31
C THR A 168 -8.57 -19.55 23.46
N ASP A 169 -9.45 -18.55 23.38
CA ASP A 169 -9.11 -17.14 23.57
C ASP A 169 -8.61 -16.87 25.01
N GLN A 170 -9.25 -17.48 26.01
CA GLN A 170 -8.83 -17.38 27.41
C GLN A 170 -7.50 -18.07 27.68
N MET A 171 -7.26 -19.24 27.09
CA MET A 171 -5.97 -19.93 27.19
C MET A 171 -4.85 -19.07 26.60
N LYS A 172 -5.06 -18.51 25.41
CA LYS A 172 -4.08 -17.63 24.74
C LYS A 172 -3.67 -16.41 25.59
N LYS A 173 -4.59 -15.85 26.40
CA LYS A 173 -4.29 -14.73 27.31
C LYS A 173 -3.44 -15.14 28.52
N LYS A 174 -3.52 -16.41 28.94
CA LYS A 174 -2.85 -16.94 30.13
C LYS A 174 -1.52 -17.64 29.84
N VAL A 175 -1.20 -17.89 28.56
CA VAL A 175 0.11 -18.47 28.17
C VAL A 175 1.18 -17.37 28.14
N PRO A 176 2.28 -17.50 28.92
CA PRO A 176 3.42 -16.57 28.84
C PRO A 176 4.04 -16.57 27.45
N THR A 177 4.48 -15.40 26.97
CA THR A 177 5.03 -15.16 25.61
C THR A 177 6.20 -16.07 25.20
N LYS A 178 6.81 -16.84 26.11
CA LYS A 178 7.97 -17.70 25.87
C LYS A 178 7.71 -19.06 25.22
N VAL A 179 6.45 -19.46 24.93
CA VAL A 179 6.16 -20.81 24.39
C VAL A 179 5.50 -20.78 23.00
N ARG A 180 5.50 -19.63 22.30
CA ARG A 180 4.81 -19.51 21.00
C ARG A 180 5.61 -20.04 19.79
N HIS A 181 6.88 -20.44 20.00
CA HIS A 181 7.70 -21.11 18.99
C HIS A 181 8.35 -22.36 19.58
N ASN A 182 7.59 -23.44 19.69
CA ASN A 182 8.11 -24.79 19.55
C ASN A 182 6.96 -25.79 19.55
N LYS A 183 6.65 -26.31 18.35
CA LYS A 183 6.43 -27.74 18.06
C LYS A 183 6.00 -27.89 16.60
N GLN A 184 6.99 -27.90 15.72
CA GLN A 184 7.01 -28.78 14.56
C GLN A 184 8.42 -29.39 14.52
N ALA A 185 8.54 -30.54 15.16
CA ALA A 185 9.48 -31.62 14.91
C ALA A 185 8.90 -32.86 15.60
#